data_AF-A0A7S4SX57-F1
#
_entry.id   AF-A0A7S4SX57-F1
#
_cell.length_a   1.000
_cell.length_b   1.000
_cell.length_c   1.000
_cell.angle_alpha   90.00
_cell.angle_beta   90.00
_cell.angle_gamma   90.00
#
_symmetry.space_group_name_H-M   'P 1'
#
loop_
_entity.id
_entity.type
_entity.pdbx_description
1 polymer ?
#
loop_
_entity_poly.entity_id
_entity_poly.type
_entity_poly.pdbx_seq_one_letter_code
_entity_poly.pdbx_strand_id
1 'polypeptide(L)'
;VCDKLVGMFGFVVVTQDSTGKRTGVLAARDKIGIKPLYMGKTRDGREIVFSSELKGISDQCDPKDITQIPAGHYWTPETGLVKYYNPTWDQDDDDILNPTPTTKYTTGEECKQALEEAVITRCMADVEIGLFLSGGLDSSIIGGIMLDPRVRKYLTATKGKLKSFAVGQEGSPDILAARAVSKYLGTDHYEAIFTPDMAFDVLEKIIWHMETY
;
A
#
# COMPACT_ATOMS: atom_id res chain seq x y z
N VAL A 1 -0.18 17.44 11.01
CA VAL A 1 1.06 17.14 10.23
C VAL A 1 0.84 15.89 9.39
N CYS A 2 0.46 14.76 10.00
CA CYS A 2 0.20 13.51 9.27
C CYS A 2 -0.93 13.64 8.21
N ASP A 3 -1.92 14.48 8.46
CA ASP A 3 -3.03 14.81 7.55
C ASP A 3 -2.58 15.43 6.21
N LYS A 4 -1.47 16.19 6.24
CA LYS A 4 -0.88 16.87 5.07
C LYS A 4 -0.07 15.94 4.17
N LEU A 5 0.31 14.76 4.66
CA LEU A 5 1.10 13.81 3.88
C LEU A 5 0.18 13.05 2.90
N VAL A 6 0.61 12.99 1.64
CA VAL A 6 -0.06 12.23 0.57
C VAL A 6 0.91 11.15 0.10
N GLY A 7 0.64 9.90 0.48
CA GLY A 7 1.51 8.78 0.18
C GLY A 7 1.20 7.55 1.03
N MET A 8 2.06 6.55 0.91
CA MET A 8 2.01 5.29 1.66
C MET A 8 3.20 5.28 2.61
N PHE A 9 2.97 5.14 3.91
CA PHE A 9 4.03 5.29 4.90
C PHE A 9 3.70 4.62 6.23
N GLY A 10 4.76 4.09 6.85
CA GLY A 10 4.84 3.81 8.28
C GLY A 10 6.18 4.36 8.73
N PHE A 11 6.21 5.30 9.66
CA PHE A 11 7.46 5.92 10.12
C PHE A 11 7.47 6.14 11.62
N VAL A 12 8.68 6.28 12.17
CA VAL A 12 8.93 6.72 13.54
C VAL A 12 9.92 7.88 13.51
N VAL A 13 9.56 9.00 14.15
CA VAL A 13 10.40 10.17 14.33
C VAL A 13 10.77 10.28 15.80
N VAL A 14 12.06 10.41 16.08
CA VAL A 14 12.57 10.72 17.42
C VAL A 14 13.14 12.14 17.37
N THR A 15 12.59 13.04 18.18
CA THR A 15 13.10 14.41 18.29
C THR A 15 14.15 14.50 19.38
N GLN A 16 15.14 15.38 19.19
CA GLN A 16 16.21 15.62 20.14
C GLN A 16 16.43 17.13 20.31
N ASP A 17 16.90 17.55 21.49
CA ASP A 17 17.38 18.91 21.68
C ASP A 17 18.81 19.10 21.14
N SER A 18 19.35 20.32 21.26
CA SER A 18 20.71 20.64 20.80
C SER A 18 21.82 19.87 21.51
N THR A 19 21.52 19.20 22.63
CA THR A 19 22.46 18.35 23.37
C THR A 19 22.37 16.88 22.95
N GLY A 20 21.46 16.53 22.03
CA GLY A 20 21.19 15.15 21.61
C GLY A 20 20.26 14.38 22.55
N LYS A 21 19.72 15.04 23.59
CA LYS A 21 18.76 14.41 24.50
C LYS A 21 17.43 14.25 23.78
N ARG A 22 16.86 13.04 23.82
CA ARG A 22 15.53 12.76 23.25
C ARG A 22 14.46 13.62 23.93
N THR A 23 13.67 14.30 23.13
CA THR A 23 12.59 15.19 23.58
C THR A 23 11.20 14.69 23.22
N GLY A 24 11.08 13.72 22.30
CA GLY A 24 9.79 13.21 21.86
C GLY A 24 9.94 12.05 20.89
N VAL A 25 8.85 11.29 20.74
CA VAL A 25 8.71 10.19 19.78
C VAL A 25 7.34 10.28 19.14
N LEU A 26 7.27 10.13 17.83
CA LEU A 26 6.02 10.02 17.08
C LEU A 26 6.13 8.86 16.09
N ALA A 27 5.17 7.93 16.16
CA ALA A 27 5.00 6.89 15.16
C ALA A 27 3.71 7.15 14.39
N ALA A 28 3.69 6.99 13.07
CA ALA A 28 2.49 7.22 12.27
C ALA A 28 2.38 6.25 11.10
N ARG A 29 1.14 5.92 10.76
CA ARG A 29 0.79 5.08 9.62
C ARG A 29 -0.16 5.82 8.68
N ASP A 30 -0.02 5.59 7.38
CA ASP A 30 -0.78 6.28 6.35
C ASP A 30 -2.30 6.09 6.47
N LYS A 31 -3.03 6.95 5.75
CA LYS A 31 -4.48 7.18 5.86
C LYS A 31 -5.32 5.91 5.84
N ILE A 32 -4.92 4.91 5.05
CA ILE A 32 -5.66 3.65 4.88
C ILE A 32 -4.81 2.41 5.19
N GLY A 33 -3.63 2.58 5.78
CA GLY A 33 -2.80 1.50 6.30
C GLY A 33 -2.04 0.68 5.25
N ILE A 34 -1.65 1.28 4.12
CA ILE A 34 -0.96 0.57 3.02
C ILE A 34 0.39 0.02 3.47
N LYS A 35 1.18 0.80 4.22
CA LYS A 35 2.43 0.31 4.80
C LYS A 35 2.19 -0.20 6.22
N PRO A 36 2.66 -1.41 6.57
CA PRO A 36 2.52 -1.93 7.93
C PRO A 36 3.49 -1.21 8.89
N LEU A 37 3.04 -1.05 10.14
CA LEU A 37 3.85 -0.57 11.25
C LEU A 37 3.28 -1.11 12.55
N TYR A 38 4.09 -1.90 13.25
CA TYR A 38 3.80 -2.49 14.54
C TYR A 38 4.57 -1.76 15.63
N MET A 39 3.98 -1.74 16.82
CA MET A 39 4.62 -1.28 18.03
C MET A 39 4.38 -2.28 19.16
N GLY A 40 5.31 -2.39 20.09
CA GLY A 40 5.14 -3.25 21.26
C GLY A 40 5.98 -2.81 22.44
N LYS A 41 5.60 -3.31 23.62
CA LYS A 41 6.38 -3.12 24.84
C LYS A 41 7.28 -4.33 25.06
N THR A 42 8.56 -4.07 25.31
CA THR A 42 9.55 -5.11 25.66
C THR A 42 9.13 -5.87 26.93
N ARG A 43 9.52 -7.15 27.05
CA ARG A 43 9.14 -8.01 28.19
C ARG A 43 9.57 -7.48 29.57
N ASP A 44 10.66 -6.74 29.64
CA ASP A 44 11.09 -6.08 30.89
C ASP A 44 10.32 -4.78 31.19
N GLY A 45 9.48 -4.37 30.25
CA GLY A 45 8.60 -3.23 30.32
C GLY A 45 9.28 -1.87 30.19
N ARG A 46 10.56 -1.82 29.81
CA ARG A 46 11.36 -0.58 29.83
C ARG A 46 11.26 0.23 28.55
N GLU A 47 11.10 -0.46 27.43
CA GLU A 47 11.18 0.16 26.10
C GLU A 47 9.94 -0.13 25.26
N ILE A 48 9.64 0.83 24.38
CA ILE A 48 8.67 0.67 23.29
C ILE A 48 9.49 0.48 22.01
N VAL A 49 9.21 -0.59 21.29
CA VAL A 49 9.86 -0.95 20.03
C VAL A 49 8.88 -0.83 18.88
N PHE A 50 9.40 -0.58 17.68
CA PHE A 50 8.63 -0.44 16.45
C PHE A 50 9.25 -1.28 15.35
N SER A 51 8.42 -1.84 14.48
CA SER A 51 8.88 -2.61 13.32
C SER A 51 7.85 -2.57 12.20
N SER A 52 8.31 -2.61 10.95
CA SER A 52 7.41 -2.74 9.80
C SER A 52 6.69 -4.09 9.77
N GLU A 53 7.28 -5.12 10.38
CA GLU A 53 6.78 -6.50 10.38
C GLU A 53 6.79 -7.04 11.82
N LEU A 54 5.74 -7.76 12.22
CA LEU A 54 5.53 -8.33 13.56
C LEU A 54 6.74 -9.16 14.01
N LYS A 55 7.20 -10.00 13.10
CA LYS A 55 8.42 -10.81 13.09
C LYS A 55 9.70 -10.10 13.55
N GLY A 56 9.79 -8.77 13.39
CA GLY A 56 10.95 -7.98 13.82
C GLY A 56 11.00 -7.66 15.31
N ILE A 57 9.89 -7.83 16.03
CA ILE A 57 9.76 -7.51 17.48
C ILE A 57 9.09 -8.63 18.29
N SER A 58 8.62 -9.70 17.64
CA SER A 58 7.91 -10.81 18.30
C SER A 58 8.75 -11.56 19.33
N ASP A 59 10.07 -11.54 19.19
CA ASP A 59 11.02 -12.16 20.11
C ASP A 59 11.30 -11.31 21.36
N GLN A 60 11.05 -9.99 21.29
CA GLN A 60 11.34 -9.00 22.34
C GLN A 60 10.12 -8.64 23.19
N CYS A 61 8.92 -8.81 22.64
CA CYS A 61 7.65 -8.44 23.27
C CYS A 61 6.85 -9.69 23.66
N ASP A 62 5.92 -9.53 24.61
CA ASP A 62 4.84 -10.49 24.76
C ASP A 62 3.81 -10.26 23.63
N PRO A 63 3.28 -11.29 22.96
CA PRO A 63 2.37 -11.12 21.82
C PRO A 63 1.14 -10.24 22.11
N LYS A 64 0.63 -10.30 23.34
CA LYS A 64 -0.50 -9.48 23.81
C LYS A 64 -0.20 -7.97 23.87
N ASP A 65 1.08 -7.62 23.94
CA ASP A 65 1.57 -6.25 24.09
C ASP A 65 2.07 -5.67 22.75
N ILE A 66 1.89 -6.42 21.65
CA ILE A 66 2.16 -5.95 20.30
C ILE A 66 0.83 -5.51 19.67
N THR A 67 0.83 -4.31 19.09
CA THR A 67 -0.30 -3.81 18.31
C THR A 67 0.19 -3.25 16.99
N GLN A 68 -0.61 -3.44 15.94
CA GLN A 68 -0.38 -2.72 14.70
C GLN A 68 -0.94 -1.31 14.87
N ILE A 69 -0.16 -0.28 14.52
CA ILE A 69 -0.67 1.09 14.52
C ILE A 69 -1.84 1.12 13.51
N PRO A 70 -3.05 1.55 13.92
CA PRO A 70 -4.20 1.53 13.03
C PRO A 70 -4.01 2.49 11.84
N ALA A 71 -4.72 2.22 10.74
CA ALA A 71 -4.73 3.08 9.57
C ALA A 71 -5.15 4.52 9.95
N GLY A 72 -4.47 5.53 9.41
CA GLY A 72 -4.80 6.92 9.65
C GLY A 72 -4.61 7.37 11.09
N HIS A 73 -3.74 6.69 11.85
CA HIS A 73 -3.39 7.05 13.23
C HIS A 73 -1.91 7.43 13.37
N TYR A 74 -1.66 8.28 14.37
CA TYR A 74 -0.33 8.44 14.95
C TYR A 74 -0.34 8.06 16.43
N TRP A 75 0.83 7.80 16.98
CA TRP A 75 1.08 7.50 18.38
C TRP A 75 2.19 8.40 18.93
N THR A 76 2.00 8.94 20.13
CA THR A 76 3.08 9.51 20.95
C THR A 76 2.97 9.02 22.40
N PRO A 77 4.04 9.10 23.21
CA PRO A 77 3.96 8.76 24.64
C PRO A 77 2.92 9.56 25.42
N GLU A 78 2.68 10.81 25.02
CA GLU A 78 1.82 11.76 25.73
C GLU A 78 0.34 11.56 25.40
N THR A 79 0.00 11.30 24.14
CA THR A 79 -1.40 11.20 23.70
C THR A 79 -1.87 9.77 23.49
N GLY A 80 -0.96 8.80 23.41
CA GLY A 80 -1.28 7.49 22.88
C GLY A 80 -1.70 7.56 21.41
N LEU A 81 -2.58 6.66 20.99
CA LEU A 81 -3.10 6.58 19.62
C LEU A 81 -4.14 7.66 19.34
N VAL A 82 -3.98 8.38 18.22
CA VAL A 82 -4.91 9.42 17.76
C VAL A 82 -5.22 9.24 16.28
N LYS A 83 -6.52 9.11 15.93
CA LYS A 83 -7.03 9.08 14.54
C LYS A 83 -6.88 10.48 13.95
N TYR A 84 -6.07 10.64 12.91
CA TYR A 84 -5.88 11.92 12.20
C TYR A 84 -6.61 11.96 10.85
N TYR A 85 -7.03 10.82 10.32
CA TYR A 85 -7.77 10.72 9.06
C TYR A 85 -9.15 10.14 9.32
N ASN A 86 -10.19 10.96 9.15
CA ASN A 86 -11.58 10.57 9.36
C ASN A 86 -12.44 11.15 8.22
N PRO A 87 -12.45 10.51 7.03
CA PRO A 87 -13.20 11.02 5.91
C PRO A 87 -14.70 10.82 6.12
N THR A 88 -15.51 11.67 5.47
CA THR A 88 -16.98 11.64 5.60
C THR A 88 -17.61 10.38 5.04
N TRP A 89 -16.92 9.66 4.15
CA TRP A 89 -17.37 8.39 3.60
C TRP A 89 -17.04 7.17 4.48
N ASP A 90 -16.27 7.36 5.56
CA ASP A 90 -15.90 6.34 6.57
C ASP A 90 -16.69 6.56 7.87
N GLN A 91 -17.88 7.17 7.77
CA GLN A 91 -18.83 7.28 8.89
C GLN A 91 -19.78 6.06 8.87
N ASP A 92 -20.25 5.66 10.05
CA ASP A 92 -21.04 4.45 10.27
C ASP A 92 -22.28 4.33 9.35
N ASP A 93 -22.74 3.09 9.15
CA ASP A 93 -23.77 2.64 8.20
C ASP A 93 -25.08 3.46 8.13
N ASP A 94 -25.41 4.27 9.14
CA ASP A 94 -26.63 5.08 9.15
C ASP A 94 -26.69 6.08 7.98
N ASP A 95 -25.55 6.64 7.56
CA ASP A 95 -25.47 7.51 6.37
C ASP A 95 -25.44 6.73 5.04
N ILE A 96 -25.05 5.44 5.05
CA ILE A 96 -25.09 4.56 3.88
C ILE A 96 -26.52 4.05 3.63
N LEU A 97 -27.23 3.75 4.72
CA LEU A 97 -28.63 3.30 4.70
C LEU A 97 -29.60 4.47 4.47
N ASN A 98 -29.25 5.68 4.90
CA ASN A 98 -30.02 6.91 4.68
C ASN A 98 -29.14 8.00 4.05
N PRO A 99 -28.68 7.83 2.79
CA PRO A 99 -27.82 8.80 2.16
C PRO A 99 -28.55 10.14 2.07
N THR A 100 -28.00 11.16 2.72
CA THR A 100 -28.45 12.53 2.48
C THR A 100 -28.28 12.79 0.98
N PRO A 101 -29.33 13.15 0.22
CA PRO A 101 -29.23 13.33 -1.22
C PRO A 101 -28.14 14.35 -1.55
N THR A 102 -27.02 13.89 -2.09
CA THR A 102 -25.93 14.78 -2.49
C THR A 102 -26.33 15.47 -3.79
N THR A 103 -26.35 16.80 -3.80
CA THR A 103 -26.69 17.60 -4.99
C THR A 103 -25.57 17.63 -6.03
N LYS A 104 -24.37 17.16 -5.69
CA LYS A 104 -23.24 17.02 -6.60
C LYS A 104 -22.82 15.56 -6.72
N TYR A 105 -23.00 15.00 -7.91
CA TYR A 105 -22.40 13.72 -8.28
C TYR A 105 -21.02 13.95 -8.88
N THR A 106 -20.07 13.08 -8.55
CA THR A 106 -18.77 13.06 -9.22
C THR A 106 -18.97 12.56 -10.64
N THR A 107 -18.50 13.32 -11.62
CA THR A 107 -18.59 12.95 -13.03
C THR A 107 -17.55 11.89 -13.39
N GLY A 108 -17.78 11.17 -14.49
CA GLY A 108 -16.79 10.21 -14.99
C GLY A 108 -15.44 10.85 -15.33
N GLU A 109 -15.43 12.10 -15.79
CA GLU A 109 -14.19 12.83 -16.09
C GLU A 109 -13.45 13.25 -14.80
N GLU A 110 -14.16 13.69 -13.75
CA GLU A 110 -13.56 13.96 -12.44
C GLU A 110 -12.90 12.68 -11.87
N CYS A 111 -13.58 11.53 -11.95
CA CYS A 111 -13.02 10.24 -11.52
C CYS A 111 -11.78 9.86 -12.33
N LYS A 112 -11.85 10.00 -13.66
CA LYS A 112 -10.72 9.69 -14.56
C LYS A 112 -9.52 10.58 -14.26
N GLN A 113 -9.72 11.89 -14.11
CA GLN A 113 -8.65 12.83 -13.78
C GLN A 113 -8.01 12.48 -12.44
N ALA A 114 -8.81 12.21 -11.41
CA ALA A 114 -8.30 11.82 -10.10
C ALA A 114 -7.47 10.52 -10.16
N LEU A 115 -7.90 9.55 -10.97
CA LEU A 115 -7.16 8.31 -11.18
C LEU A 115 -5.85 8.53 -11.97
N GLU A 116 -5.87 9.35 -13.03
CA GLU A 116 -4.67 9.75 -13.78
C GLU A 116 -3.64 10.42 -12.85
N GLU A 117 -4.07 11.36 -11.99
CA GLU A 117 -3.23 12.03 -11.00
C GLU A 117 -2.69 11.04 -9.94
N ALA A 118 -3.51 10.10 -9.49
CA ALA A 118 -3.10 9.06 -8.54
C ALA A 118 -2.02 8.13 -9.13
N VAL A 119 -2.07 7.83 -10.44
CA VAL A 119 -1.03 7.07 -11.15
C VAL A 119 0.23 7.91 -11.30
N ILE A 120 0.12 9.16 -11.76
CA ILE A 120 1.28 10.05 -11.94
C ILE A 120 2.08 10.20 -10.64
N THR A 121 1.40 10.42 -9.51
CA THR A 121 2.06 10.56 -8.21
C THR A 121 2.80 9.29 -7.75
N ARG A 122 2.41 8.12 -8.25
CA ARG A 122 3.06 6.83 -8.00
C ARG A 122 4.14 6.47 -9.04
N CYS A 123 4.26 7.26 -10.10
CA CYS A 123 5.31 7.10 -11.12
C CYS A 123 6.65 7.74 -10.70
N MET A 124 6.72 8.41 -9.55
CA MET A 124 7.95 9.02 -9.04
C MET A 124 8.96 7.95 -8.57
N ALA A 125 9.89 7.57 -9.43
CA ALA A 125 10.96 6.61 -9.11
C ALA A 125 12.25 6.89 -9.92
N ASP A 126 13.40 6.68 -9.28
CA ASP A 126 14.72 6.71 -9.91
C ASP A 126 15.12 5.34 -10.51
N VAL A 127 14.22 4.36 -10.44
CA VAL A 127 14.38 2.99 -10.94
C VAL A 127 13.22 2.61 -11.86
N GLU A 128 13.42 1.59 -12.70
CA GLU A 128 12.36 1.14 -13.61
C GLU A 128 11.10 0.73 -12.85
N ILE A 129 9.95 1.23 -13.30
CA ILE A 129 8.64 0.83 -12.81
C ILE A 129 8.09 -0.27 -13.72
N GLY A 130 7.59 -1.34 -13.10
CA GLY A 130 6.82 -2.41 -13.74
C GLY A 130 5.33 -2.36 -13.38
N LEU A 131 4.53 -3.12 -14.11
CA LEU A 131 3.09 -3.23 -13.94
C LEU A 131 2.70 -4.68 -13.60
N PHE A 132 1.99 -4.91 -12.50
CA PHE A 132 1.25 -6.17 -12.35
C PHE A 132 -0.02 -6.11 -13.21
N LEU A 133 -0.19 -7.09 -14.10
CA LEU A 133 -1.25 -7.13 -15.10
C LEU A 133 -1.97 -8.47 -15.04
N SER A 134 -3.14 -8.52 -14.40
CA SER A 134 -3.96 -9.75 -14.32
C SER A 134 -4.89 -9.93 -15.51
N GLY A 135 -5.02 -8.93 -16.39
CA GLY A 135 -6.02 -8.90 -17.45
C GLY A 135 -7.42 -8.48 -17.00
N GLY A 136 -7.64 -8.34 -15.69
CA GLY A 136 -8.84 -7.72 -15.12
C GLY A 136 -8.92 -6.23 -15.41
N LEU A 137 -10.11 -5.64 -15.25
CA LEU A 137 -10.39 -4.25 -15.57
C LEU A 137 -9.43 -3.28 -14.85
N ASP A 138 -9.22 -3.46 -13.55
CA ASP A 138 -8.46 -2.52 -12.71
C ASP A 138 -7.00 -2.40 -13.17
N SER A 139 -6.28 -3.53 -13.24
CA SER A 139 -4.89 -3.55 -13.69
C SER A 139 -4.73 -3.06 -15.14
N SER A 140 -5.73 -3.34 -15.98
CA SER A 140 -5.76 -2.88 -17.38
C SER A 140 -5.94 -1.37 -17.50
N ILE A 141 -6.79 -0.77 -16.66
CA ILE A 141 -6.95 0.69 -16.58
C ILE A 141 -5.65 1.34 -16.15
N ILE A 142 -5.00 0.83 -15.09
CA ILE A 142 -3.71 1.35 -14.62
C ILE A 142 -2.65 1.26 -15.73
N GLY A 143 -2.57 0.11 -16.42
CA GLY A 143 -1.66 -0.06 -17.55
C GLY A 143 -1.92 0.90 -18.71
N GLY A 144 -3.19 1.12 -19.06
CA GLY A 144 -3.59 2.08 -20.07
C GLY A 144 -3.19 3.51 -19.70
N ILE A 145 -3.44 3.92 -18.45
CA ILE A 145 -3.06 5.24 -17.93
C ILE A 145 -1.54 5.41 -17.95
N MET A 146 -0.76 4.41 -17.48
CA MET A 146 0.70 4.48 -17.47
C MET A 146 1.33 4.63 -18.87
N LEU A 147 0.63 4.14 -19.90
CA LEU A 147 1.07 4.20 -21.30
C LEU A 147 0.52 5.43 -22.05
N ASP A 148 -0.44 6.17 -21.49
CA ASP A 148 -0.87 7.44 -22.04
C ASP A 148 0.33 8.40 -22.15
N PRO A 149 0.58 9.04 -23.30
CA PRO A 149 1.72 9.95 -23.48
C PRO A 149 1.82 11.05 -22.42
N ARG A 150 0.69 11.51 -21.87
CA ARG A 150 0.60 12.53 -20.82
C ARG A 150 1.17 12.02 -19.48
N VAL A 151 1.12 10.72 -19.23
CA VAL A 151 1.61 10.06 -18.00
C VAL A 151 2.96 9.40 -18.23
N ARG A 152 3.18 8.77 -19.39
CA ARG A 152 4.40 8.03 -19.75
C ARG A 152 5.67 8.86 -19.56
N LYS A 153 5.60 10.18 -19.76
CA LYS A 153 6.72 11.11 -19.53
C LYS A 153 7.24 11.14 -18.09
N TYR A 154 6.44 10.71 -17.12
CA TYR A 154 6.85 10.61 -15.71
C TYR A 154 7.58 9.30 -15.38
N LEU A 155 7.54 8.29 -16.26
CA LEU A 155 8.26 7.02 -16.11
C LEU A 155 9.72 7.17 -16.60
N THR A 156 10.45 8.13 -16.03
CA THR A 156 11.75 8.60 -16.52
C THR A 156 12.85 7.54 -16.51
N ALA A 157 12.82 6.64 -15.52
CA ALA A 157 13.78 5.56 -15.41
C ALA A 157 13.45 4.35 -16.31
N THR A 158 12.19 4.16 -16.70
CA THR A 158 11.74 3.02 -17.54
C THR A 158 12.07 3.28 -19.01
N LYS A 159 13.13 2.63 -19.51
CA LYS A 159 13.54 2.74 -20.92
C LYS A 159 12.81 1.72 -21.79
N GLY A 160 12.38 2.12 -22.99
CA GLY A 160 11.75 1.22 -23.95
C GLY A 160 10.28 0.91 -23.62
N LYS A 161 9.87 -0.35 -23.72
CA LYS A 161 8.49 -0.80 -23.41
C LYS A 161 8.30 -0.91 -21.90
N LEU A 162 7.07 -0.63 -21.43
CA LEU A 162 6.72 -0.90 -20.03
C LEU A 162 6.73 -2.42 -19.80
N LYS A 163 7.44 -2.87 -18.76
CA LYS A 163 7.43 -4.27 -18.35
C LYS A 163 6.15 -4.58 -17.58
N SER A 164 5.46 -5.65 -17.95
CA SER A 164 4.27 -6.12 -17.26
C SER A 164 4.41 -7.58 -16.82
N PHE A 165 3.82 -7.92 -15.69
CA PHE A 165 3.98 -9.20 -15.02
C PHE A 165 2.62 -9.79 -14.67
N ALA A 166 2.40 -11.05 -15.03
CA ALA A 166 1.26 -11.85 -14.61
C ALA A 166 1.73 -13.10 -13.87
N VAL A 167 0.93 -13.59 -12.94
CA VAL A 167 1.16 -14.86 -12.25
C VAL A 167 -0.12 -15.69 -12.30
N GLY A 168 -0.01 -16.98 -12.55
CA GLY A 168 -1.18 -17.84 -12.72
C GLY A 168 -0.82 -19.28 -13.07
N GLN A 169 -1.84 -20.11 -13.24
CA GLN A 169 -1.65 -21.45 -13.80
C GLN A 169 -1.67 -21.40 -15.33
N GLU A 170 -1.00 -22.36 -15.97
CA GLU A 170 -0.98 -22.46 -17.43
C GLU A 170 -2.42 -22.56 -17.97
N GLY A 171 -2.74 -21.78 -19.00
CA GLY A 171 -4.08 -21.76 -19.59
C GLY A 171 -5.18 -21.17 -18.71
N SER A 172 -4.86 -20.62 -17.52
CA SER A 172 -5.87 -19.98 -16.66
C SER A 172 -6.50 -18.74 -17.32
N PRO A 173 -7.75 -18.39 -16.98
CA PRO A 173 -8.42 -17.20 -17.53
C PRO A 173 -7.62 -15.91 -17.32
N ASP A 174 -6.97 -15.75 -16.17
CA ASP A 174 -6.17 -14.57 -15.84
C ASP A 174 -4.93 -14.46 -16.75
N ILE A 175 -4.22 -15.58 -16.99
CA ILE A 175 -3.07 -15.58 -17.90
C ILE A 175 -3.50 -15.27 -19.34
N LEU A 176 -4.61 -15.85 -19.80
CA LEU A 176 -5.14 -15.58 -21.14
C LEU A 176 -5.58 -14.11 -21.29
N ALA A 177 -6.23 -13.55 -20.27
CA ALA A 177 -6.65 -12.15 -20.25
C ALA A 177 -5.45 -11.20 -20.19
N ALA A 178 -4.47 -11.47 -19.31
CA ALA A 178 -3.24 -10.69 -19.20
C ALA A 178 -2.46 -10.66 -20.52
N ARG A 179 -2.40 -11.80 -21.23
CA ARG A 179 -1.78 -11.90 -22.56
C ARG A 179 -2.52 -11.08 -23.62
N ALA A 180 -3.85 -11.08 -23.59
CA ALA A 180 -4.66 -10.27 -24.51
C ALA A 180 -4.44 -8.77 -24.26
N VAL A 181 -4.48 -8.35 -22.99
CA VAL A 181 -4.28 -6.95 -22.61
C VAL A 181 -2.85 -6.49 -22.87
N SER A 182 -1.84 -7.29 -22.54
CA SER A 182 -0.44 -6.95 -22.80
C SER A 182 -0.14 -6.79 -24.29
N LYS A 183 -0.74 -7.63 -25.14
CA LYS A 183 -0.68 -7.49 -26.60
C LYS A 183 -1.32 -6.20 -27.08
N TYR A 184 -2.49 -5.84 -26.55
CA TYR A 184 -3.17 -4.59 -26.87
C TYR A 184 -2.36 -3.36 -26.44
N LEU A 185 -1.83 -3.37 -25.21
CA LEU A 185 -1.02 -2.30 -24.64
C LEU A 185 0.41 -2.24 -25.21
N GLY A 186 0.90 -3.31 -25.82
CA GLY A 186 2.25 -3.39 -26.38
C GLY A 186 3.37 -3.45 -25.34
N THR A 187 3.09 -3.96 -24.13
CA THR A 187 4.06 -4.09 -23.03
C THR A 187 5.08 -5.21 -23.30
N ASP A 188 6.23 -5.15 -22.62
CA ASP A 188 7.17 -6.28 -22.51
C ASP A 188 6.66 -7.21 -21.40
N HIS A 189 5.95 -8.28 -21.77
CA HIS A 189 5.12 -9.07 -20.86
C HIS A 189 5.81 -10.35 -20.40
N TYR A 190 5.77 -10.58 -19.09
CA TYR A 190 6.34 -11.74 -18.43
C TYR A 190 5.25 -12.49 -17.68
N GLU A 191 5.17 -13.79 -17.91
CA GLU A 191 4.20 -14.68 -17.25
C GLU A 191 4.96 -15.62 -16.32
N ALA A 192 4.62 -15.60 -15.04
CA ALA A 192 5.11 -16.53 -14.03
C ALA A 192 4.07 -17.64 -13.83
N ILE A 193 4.30 -18.78 -14.47
CA ILE A 193 3.43 -19.94 -14.36
C ILE A 193 3.80 -20.75 -13.12
N PHE A 194 2.83 -21.06 -12.27
CA PHE A 194 3.02 -21.91 -11.10
C PHE A 194 2.11 -23.14 -11.10
N THR A 195 2.56 -24.21 -10.44
CA THR A 195 1.77 -25.40 -10.17
C THR A 195 1.28 -25.40 -8.71
N PRO A 196 0.22 -26.17 -8.39
CA PRO A 196 -0.18 -26.36 -7.00
C PRO A 196 0.96 -26.82 -6.09
N ASP A 197 1.81 -27.75 -6.55
CA ASP A 197 2.95 -28.24 -5.77
C ASP A 197 3.94 -27.13 -5.43
N MET A 198 4.25 -26.24 -6.38
CA MET A 198 5.10 -25.07 -6.11
C MET A 198 4.51 -24.15 -5.03
N ALA A 199 3.18 -24.00 -5.00
CA ALA A 199 2.51 -23.20 -3.99
C ALA A 199 2.59 -23.87 -2.60
N PHE A 200 2.44 -25.20 -2.53
CA PHE A 200 2.61 -25.95 -1.29
C PHE A 200 4.06 -25.89 -0.77
N ASP A 201 5.04 -26.00 -1.66
CA ASP A 201 6.47 -25.94 -1.33
C ASP A 201 6.90 -24.61 -0.69
N VAL A 202 6.16 -23.52 -0.95
CA VAL A 202 6.44 -22.18 -0.41
C VAL A 202 5.43 -21.72 0.64
N LEU A 203 4.45 -22.55 1.00
CA LEU A 203 3.35 -22.16 1.89
C LEU A 203 3.85 -21.62 3.24
N GLU A 204 4.86 -22.27 3.82
CA GLU A 204 5.48 -21.81 5.08
C GLU A 204 6.10 -20.41 4.91
N LYS A 205 6.77 -20.15 3.79
CA LYS A 205 7.33 -18.82 3.49
C LYS A 205 6.24 -17.78 3.29
N ILE A 206 5.12 -18.15 2.65
CA ILE A 206 3.96 -17.25 2.50
C ILE A 206 3.43 -16.85 3.88
N ILE A 207 3.17 -17.82 4.76
CA ILE A 207 2.68 -17.57 6.12
C ILE A 207 3.67 -16.69 6.89
N TRP A 208 4.97 -16.98 6.79
CA TRP A 208 6.02 -16.21 7.46
C TRP A 208 6.10 -14.75 6.98
N HIS A 209 5.94 -14.50 5.68
CA HIS A 209 5.95 -13.14 5.11
C HIS A 209 4.63 -12.39 5.30
N MET A 210 3.50 -13.10 5.30
CA MET A 210 2.17 -12.51 5.44
C MET A 210 1.81 -12.25 6.91
N GLU A 211 2.46 -12.93 7.85
CA GLU A 211 2.21 -12.81 9.29
C GLU A 211 0.75 -13.08 9.68
N THR A 212 0.09 -13.96 8.92
CA THR A 212 -1.30 -14.40 9.09
C THR A 212 -1.44 -15.89 8.81
N TYR A 213 -2.53 -16.49 9.29
CA TYR A 213 -2.86 -17.91 9.12
C TYR A 213 -3.79 -18.18 7.95
#